data_AF-A0A537BZG7-F1
#
_entry.id   AF-A0A537BZG7-F1
#
_cell.length_a   1.000
_cell.length_b   1.000
_cell.length_c   1.000
_cell.angle_alpha   90.00
_cell.angle_beta   90.00
_cell.angle_gamma   90.00
#
_symmetry.space_group_name_H-M   'P 1'
#
loop_
_entity.id
_entity.type
_entity.pdbx_description
1 polymer ?
#
loop_
_entity_poly.entity_id
_entity_poly.type
_entity_poly.pdbx_seq_one_letter_code
_entity_poly.pdbx_strand_id
1 'polypeptide(L)'
;MAGRSQGGIFVAVCALALAGIAAPASAVVPTPVVTGPLASDARGSASRNYTFFATDLDLEGRGYVEEEFFISGAANVYDAPNPPVGIGAGPVPAPTAHIVSTGHPYQTRLVVRRPKHERDFNGTVVVEWTNVTSGYDVEALWFRTHEFLMRSGYAWVGVSAQNAGISALPNGLKTWSPARYGTLDVTQGGTITGDSLSYDIFSQAIQAARNAPAVVDGLRVKRVIAAGVSQSAGRLGVWVNAVHPIDPVADAVLLYIGGQRIREDLDIPVLKLLSETEHVAPQASELSSLQPDTDKIRVWAMAGTSHSDWASYVVRYALLRRDLPALPLFDNCADPSRSRIQDRYVIGAAIDAITKWVRKGVQPPHSPQIEITSVSPLVVPRDARGNALGGIRLASFAVPVALDQGSNNNKPGVPGLCFLNGTHIPFDQATLDALYPTHHGYVHAVTQAAKRNLRDGFLLEEDAEEVVADASTSIYGLGLSCGPLCANIAQFPLNPSTSILRDHTKFYYFHGGGALLKTLDLATWWVARGYTFADQPDSRSQEESRKSFAEAAEVLRMYIKEVQHLEHRGRAAPESAALLVDYANILLEKLAELGGP
;
A
#
# COMPACT_ATOMS: atom_id res chain seq x y z
N MET A 1 24.15 -97.90 -5.91
CA MET A 1 24.23 -96.57 -5.27
C MET A 1 23.45 -95.60 -6.14
N ALA A 2 22.51 -94.86 -5.52
CA ALA A 2 21.76 -93.68 -5.99
C ALA A 2 21.44 -93.57 -7.50
N GLY A 3 20.20 -93.56 -7.99
CA GLY A 3 18.92 -93.21 -7.38
C GLY A 3 18.24 -92.10 -8.20
N ARG A 4 17.19 -92.46 -8.97
CA ARG A 4 16.02 -91.66 -9.42
C ARG A 4 16.28 -90.38 -10.25
N SER A 5 15.39 -89.89 -11.11
CA SER A 5 14.19 -90.39 -11.81
C SER A 5 13.77 -89.28 -12.80
N GLN A 6 13.14 -89.69 -13.89
CA GLN A 6 12.56 -88.87 -14.96
C GLN A 6 11.48 -87.87 -14.48
N GLY A 7 11.19 -86.87 -15.31
CA GLY A 7 9.90 -86.17 -15.32
C GLY A 7 9.97 -84.80 -16.00
N GLY A 8 9.54 -84.71 -17.26
CA GLY A 8 9.21 -83.43 -17.89
C GLY A 8 7.81 -82.94 -17.51
N ILE A 9 7.48 -81.72 -17.95
CA ILE A 9 6.18 -81.24 -18.52
C ILE A 9 5.71 -79.83 -18.03
N PHE A 10 5.24 -79.04 -19.01
CA PHE A 10 4.31 -77.88 -19.09
C PHE A 10 4.57 -76.51 -18.41
N VAL A 11 4.78 -75.52 -19.30
CA VAL A 11 4.17 -74.17 -19.45
C VAL A 11 3.52 -73.48 -18.23
N ALA A 12 3.93 -72.23 -17.98
CA ALA A 12 3.03 -71.16 -17.57
C ALA A 12 3.55 -69.78 -18.05
N VAL A 13 2.85 -69.19 -19.02
CA VAL A 13 2.94 -67.76 -19.34
C VAL A 13 2.16 -67.01 -18.27
N CYS A 14 2.85 -66.28 -17.40
CA CYS A 14 2.21 -65.34 -16.47
C CYS A 14 2.18 -63.95 -17.09
N ALA A 15 1.04 -63.59 -17.67
CA ALA A 15 0.65 -62.20 -17.89
C ALA A 15 0.33 -61.57 -16.52
N LEU A 16 1.21 -60.68 -16.06
CA LEU A 16 0.92 -59.80 -14.93
C LEU A 16 0.32 -58.50 -15.45
N ALA A 17 -1.01 -58.47 -15.48
CA ALA A 17 -1.78 -57.23 -15.49
C ALA A 17 -1.76 -56.65 -14.07
N LEU A 18 -1.08 -55.52 -13.88
CA LEU A 18 -1.30 -54.63 -12.74
C LEU A 18 -1.81 -53.31 -13.30
N ALA A 19 -3.13 -53.21 -13.30
CA ALA A 19 -3.89 -52.00 -13.56
C ALA A 19 -3.77 -51.03 -12.38
N GLY A 20 -3.92 -49.74 -12.67
CA GLY A 20 -4.40 -48.76 -11.70
C GLY A 20 -3.35 -47.78 -11.17
N ILE A 21 -2.98 -46.86 -12.06
CA ILE A 21 -2.71 -45.43 -11.80
C ILE A 21 -3.03 -45.01 -10.36
N ALA A 22 -2.01 -44.73 -9.54
CA ALA A 22 -2.20 -43.81 -8.44
C ALA A 22 -2.47 -42.44 -9.06
N ALA A 23 -3.73 -42.00 -9.03
CA ALA A 23 -4.04 -40.62 -9.31
C ALA A 23 -3.19 -39.76 -8.35
N PRO A 24 -2.58 -38.65 -8.80
CA PRO A 24 -2.09 -37.68 -7.84
C PRO A 24 -3.27 -37.35 -6.93
N ALA A 25 -3.05 -37.37 -5.61
CA ALA A 25 -4.02 -36.82 -4.68
C ALA A 25 -4.44 -35.46 -5.26
N SER A 26 -5.74 -35.30 -5.57
CA SER A 26 -6.23 -34.04 -6.11
C SER A 26 -5.78 -32.95 -5.16
N ALA A 27 -5.00 -31.97 -5.64
CA ALA A 27 -4.71 -30.78 -4.84
C ALA A 27 -6.04 -30.23 -4.32
N VAL A 28 -6.10 -29.90 -3.03
CA VAL A 28 -7.34 -29.41 -2.40
C VAL A 28 -7.67 -28.04 -2.99
N VAL A 29 -6.66 -27.25 -3.33
CA VAL A 29 -6.79 -25.98 -4.04
C VAL A 29 -6.42 -26.18 -5.53
N PRO A 30 -7.40 -26.20 -6.44
CA PRO A 30 -7.14 -26.36 -7.87
C PRO A 30 -6.52 -25.09 -8.49
N THR A 31 -5.81 -25.23 -9.61
CA THR A 31 -5.48 -24.08 -10.46
C THR A 31 -6.74 -23.69 -11.24
N PRO A 32 -7.24 -22.45 -11.13
CA PRO A 32 -8.47 -22.04 -11.80
C PRO A 32 -8.25 -21.85 -13.30
N VAL A 33 -9.35 -21.78 -14.04
CA VAL A 33 -9.34 -21.38 -15.45
C VAL A 33 -9.03 -19.89 -15.51
N VAL A 34 -8.06 -19.50 -16.34
CA VAL A 34 -7.67 -18.11 -16.55
C VAL A 34 -8.12 -17.65 -17.94
N THR A 35 -8.81 -16.52 -18.00
CA THR A 35 -9.21 -15.86 -19.26
C THR A 35 -8.57 -14.47 -19.31
N GLY A 36 -7.71 -14.25 -20.31
CA GLY A 36 -7.06 -12.97 -20.53
C GLY A 36 -5.69 -13.12 -21.19
N PRO A 37 -4.91 -12.03 -21.32
CA PRO A 37 -5.22 -10.69 -20.81
C PRO A 37 -6.48 -10.11 -21.47
N LEU A 38 -7.31 -9.42 -20.69
CA LEU A 38 -8.54 -8.81 -21.19
C LEU A 38 -8.21 -7.55 -22.00
N ALA A 39 -8.71 -7.49 -23.23
CA ALA A 39 -8.60 -6.30 -24.06
C ALA A 39 -9.21 -5.10 -23.34
N SER A 40 -8.51 -3.96 -23.38
CA SER A 40 -8.93 -2.72 -22.75
C SER A 40 -8.95 -1.59 -23.77
N ASP A 41 -9.98 -0.76 -23.71
CA ASP A 41 -10.00 0.54 -24.36
C ASP A 41 -8.97 1.46 -23.68
N ALA A 42 -8.76 2.65 -24.25
CA ALA A 42 -7.93 3.67 -23.58
C ALA A 42 -8.47 3.98 -22.17
N ARG A 43 -7.54 4.18 -21.21
CA ARG A 43 -7.88 4.64 -19.87
C ARG A 43 -8.69 5.93 -19.93
N GLY A 44 -9.65 6.08 -19.03
CA GLY A 44 -10.56 7.23 -19.02
C GLY A 44 -11.67 7.17 -20.08
N SER A 45 -11.72 6.14 -20.94
CA SER A 45 -12.79 5.99 -21.94
C SER A 45 -14.19 5.96 -21.30
N ALA A 46 -15.15 6.63 -21.95
CA ALA A 46 -16.55 6.64 -21.53
C ALA A 46 -17.20 5.24 -21.52
N SER A 47 -16.67 4.29 -22.29
CA SER A 47 -17.13 2.88 -22.28
C SER A 47 -16.88 2.18 -20.94
N ARG A 48 -15.89 2.67 -20.16
CA ARG A 48 -15.35 1.99 -18.96
C ARG A 48 -14.97 0.53 -19.23
N ASN A 49 -14.58 0.23 -20.46
CA ASN A 49 -14.06 -1.07 -20.83
C ASN A 49 -12.52 -1.09 -20.69
N TYR A 50 -12.04 -0.81 -19.48
CA TYR A 50 -10.64 -0.93 -19.08
C TYR A 50 -10.58 -1.37 -17.62
N THR A 51 -9.40 -1.75 -17.15
CA THR A 51 -9.17 -2.13 -15.76
C THR A 51 -9.66 -1.03 -14.82
N PHE A 52 -10.57 -1.35 -13.90
CA PHE A 52 -11.01 -0.40 -12.88
C PHE A 52 -9.79 0.02 -12.04
N PHE A 53 -9.56 1.33 -11.89
CA PHE A 53 -8.36 1.90 -11.27
C PHE A 53 -7.05 1.51 -11.97
N ALA A 54 -7.08 1.31 -13.30
CA ALA A 54 -5.86 1.21 -14.12
C ALA A 54 -4.85 2.29 -13.76
N THR A 55 -3.59 1.93 -13.54
CA THR A 55 -2.61 2.87 -12.97
C THR A 55 -2.26 4.01 -13.94
N ASP A 56 -2.04 5.20 -13.37
CA ASP A 56 -1.54 6.38 -14.08
C ASP A 56 0.00 6.43 -14.15
N LEU A 57 0.67 5.45 -13.56
CA LEU A 57 2.12 5.31 -13.61
C LEU A 57 2.58 4.97 -15.03
N ASP A 58 3.71 5.54 -15.47
CA ASP A 58 4.42 5.15 -16.69
C ASP A 58 5.08 3.78 -16.49
N LEU A 59 4.28 2.71 -16.54
CA LEU A 59 4.76 1.34 -16.41
C LEU A 59 5.67 0.94 -17.56
N GLU A 60 5.32 1.29 -18.80
CA GLU A 60 6.10 0.92 -19.98
C GLU A 60 7.50 1.54 -19.95
N GLY A 61 7.62 2.83 -19.59
CA GLY A 61 8.90 3.50 -19.40
C GLY A 61 9.77 2.89 -18.28
N ARG A 62 9.17 2.08 -17.40
CA ARG A 62 9.83 1.34 -16.33
C ARG A 62 10.00 -0.15 -16.63
N GLY A 63 9.67 -0.60 -17.84
CA GLY A 63 9.77 -2.00 -18.24
C GLY A 63 8.71 -2.91 -17.60
N TYR A 64 7.59 -2.34 -17.17
CA TYR A 64 6.46 -3.04 -16.56
C TYR A 64 5.24 -3.04 -17.49
N VAL A 65 4.33 -3.97 -17.24
CA VAL A 65 3.00 -4.02 -17.88
C VAL A 65 1.92 -4.15 -16.82
N GLU A 66 0.71 -3.66 -17.13
CA GLU A 66 -0.52 -3.90 -16.38
C GLU A 66 -1.49 -4.67 -17.27
N GLU A 67 -1.97 -5.80 -16.76
CA GLU A 67 -2.90 -6.68 -17.47
C GLU A 67 -4.00 -7.12 -16.50
N GLU A 68 -5.22 -7.33 -17.01
CA GLU A 68 -6.33 -7.85 -16.22
C GLU A 68 -6.76 -9.21 -16.76
N PHE A 69 -7.15 -10.10 -15.86
CA PHE A 69 -7.60 -11.46 -16.18
C PHE A 69 -8.86 -11.77 -15.41
N PHE A 70 -9.72 -12.63 -15.96
CA PHE A 70 -10.71 -13.34 -15.17
C PHE A 70 -10.17 -14.70 -14.76
N ILE A 71 -10.51 -15.10 -13.53
CA ILE A 71 -10.34 -16.46 -13.06
C ILE A 71 -11.70 -17.05 -12.72
N SER A 72 -11.91 -18.31 -13.09
CA SER A 72 -13.11 -19.05 -12.75
C SER A 72 -12.79 -20.48 -12.36
N GLY A 73 -13.62 -21.03 -11.49
CA GLY A 73 -13.42 -22.35 -10.93
C GLY A 73 -14.55 -22.71 -9.99
N ALA A 74 -14.29 -23.71 -9.16
CA ALA A 74 -15.20 -24.14 -8.11
C ALA A 74 -14.50 -24.04 -6.77
N ALA A 75 -15.07 -23.26 -5.85
CA ALA A 75 -14.52 -22.95 -4.54
C ALA A 75 -15.14 -23.82 -3.43
N ASN A 76 -14.38 -24.04 -2.37
CA ASN A 76 -14.84 -24.67 -1.13
C ASN A 76 -15.31 -23.62 -0.11
N VAL A 77 -16.21 -24.04 0.77
CA VAL A 77 -16.56 -23.31 2.00
C VAL A 77 -15.88 -24.00 3.18
N TYR A 78 -15.24 -23.21 4.04
CA TYR A 78 -14.58 -23.69 5.25
C TYR A 78 -15.36 -23.28 6.51
N ASP A 79 -15.29 -24.07 7.58
CA ASP A 79 -15.79 -23.70 8.92
C ASP A 79 -14.87 -22.71 9.68
N ALA A 80 -14.14 -21.88 8.93
CA ALA A 80 -13.24 -20.87 9.48
C ALA A 80 -14.02 -19.65 10.01
N PRO A 81 -13.48 -18.91 11.00
CA PRO A 81 -14.04 -17.65 11.43
C PRO A 81 -14.27 -16.70 10.24
N ASN A 82 -15.40 -16.00 10.26
CA ASN A 82 -15.77 -15.11 9.19
C ASN A 82 -16.04 -13.69 9.73
N PRO A 83 -14.98 -12.87 9.93
CA PRO A 83 -15.15 -11.54 10.50
C PRO A 83 -15.99 -10.67 9.55
N PRO A 84 -17.21 -10.25 9.95
CA PRO A 84 -18.15 -9.60 9.04
C PRO A 84 -17.74 -8.17 8.68
N VAL A 85 -17.04 -7.47 9.58
CA VAL A 85 -16.52 -6.10 9.43
C VAL A 85 -15.29 -5.90 10.32
N GLY A 86 -14.47 -4.89 9.99
CA GLY A 86 -13.30 -4.49 10.78
C GLY A 86 -12.01 -5.16 10.36
N ILE A 87 -10.98 -5.01 11.19
CA ILE A 87 -9.60 -5.44 10.89
C ILE A 87 -9.30 -6.89 11.33
N GLY A 88 -10.30 -7.61 11.85
CA GLY A 88 -10.15 -9.02 12.25
C GLY A 88 -9.19 -9.26 13.42
N ALA A 89 -8.95 -8.27 14.28
CA ALA A 89 -8.08 -8.40 15.44
C ALA A 89 -8.69 -9.36 16.49
N GLY A 90 -7.88 -10.29 16.99
CA GLY A 90 -8.31 -11.27 17.99
C GLY A 90 -7.13 -11.92 18.71
N PRO A 91 -7.28 -12.27 20.00
CA PRO A 91 -6.21 -12.83 20.83
C PRO A 91 -5.98 -14.34 20.63
N VAL A 92 -6.85 -15.00 19.88
CA VAL A 92 -6.82 -16.45 19.64
C VAL A 92 -6.65 -16.68 18.14
N PRO A 93 -5.61 -17.38 17.69
CA PRO A 93 -5.49 -17.76 16.29
C PRO A 93 -6.62 -18.73 15.91
N ALA A 94 -7.20 -18.57 14.72
CA ALA A 94 -8.17 -19.52 14.20
C ALA A 94 -7.57 -20.94 14.13
N PRO A 95 -8.31 -21.99 14.52
CA PRO A 95 -7.85 -23.36 14.34
C PRO A 95 -7.84 -23.73 12.85
N THR A 96 -7.13 -24.81 12.49
CA THR A 96 -7.27 -25.43 11.16
C THR A 96 -8.74 -25.73 10.89
N ALA A 97 -9.24 -25.25 9.76
CA ALA A 97 -10.63 -25.43 9.36
C ALA A 97 -10.86 -26.76 8.65
N HIS A 98 -12.12 -27.15 8.56
CA HIS A 98 -12.62 -28.25 7.74
C HIS A 98 -13.43 -27.69 6.58
N ILE A 99 -13.46 -28.44 5.48
CA ILE A 99 -14.33 -28.14 4.35
C ILE A 99 -15.76 -28.53 4.72
N VAL A 100 -16.67 -27.56 4.66
CA VAL A 100 -18.11 -27.71 4.93
C VAL A 100 -18.84 -28.15 3.65
N SER A 101 -18.48 -27.54 2.52
CA SER A 101 -19.07 -27.84 1.22
C SER A 101 -18.09 -27.50 0.09
N THR A 102 -18.23 -28.20 -1.03
CA THR A 102 -17.29 -28.15 -2.16
C THR A 102 -17.99 -27.78 -3.46
N GLY A 103 -17.23 -27.28 -4.42
CA GLY A 103 -17.70 -27.22 -5.82
C GLY A 103 -18.57 -26.02 -6.16
N HIS A 104 -18.45 -24.93 -5.40
CA HIS A 104 -19.25 -23.72 -5.61
C HIS A 104 -18.67 -22.87 -6.74
N PRO A 105 -19.35 -22.72 -7.90
CA PRO A 105 -18.79 -21.96 -9.00
C PRO A 105 -18.58 -20.49 -8.62
N TYR A 106 -17.47 -19.94 -9.08
CA TYR A 106 -17.18 -18.52 -8.99
C TYR A 106 -16.51 -18.03 -10.28
N GLN A 107 -16.62 -16.72 -10.50
CA GLN A 107 -15.79 -15.99 -11.44
C GLN A 107 -15.39 -14.67 -10.80
N THR A 108 -14.10 -14.36 -10.79
CA THR A 108 -13.58 -13.08 -10.32
C THR A 108 -12.46 -12.58 -11.22
N ARG A 109 -11.75 -11.52 -10.82
CA ARG A 109 -10.65 -10.93 -11.58
C ARG A 109 -9.33 -10.91 -10.83
N LEU A 110 -8.26 -10.82 -11.61
CA LEU A 110 -6.90 -10.49 -11.20
C LEU A 110 -6.45 -9.24 -11.94
N VAL A 111 -5.81 -8.31 -11.24
CA VAL A 111 -5.01 -7.24 -11.87
C VAL A 111 -3.55 -7.58 -11.65
N VAL A 112 -2.77 -7.68 -12.72
CA VAL A 112 -1.37 -8.07 -12.67
C VAL A 112 -0.49 -6.93 -13.13
N ARG A 113 0.52 -6.59 -12.31
CA ARG A 113 1.58 -5.65 -12.67
C ARG A 113 2.93 -6.34 -12.52
N ARG A 114 3.69 -6.46 -13.60
CA ARG A 114 4.92 -7.27 -13.63
C ARG A 114 5.98 -6.68 -14.53
N PRO A 115 7.26 -7.06 -14.35
CA PRO A 115 8.28 -6.85 -15.37
C PRO A 115 7.88 -7.48 -16.70
N LYS A 116 8.21 -6.79 -17.81
CA LYS A 116 8.00 -7.27 -19.17
C LYS A 116 8.96 -8.39 -19.56
N HIS A 117 10.13 -8.46 -18.90
CA HIS A 117 11.19 -9.42 -19.24
C HIS A 117 11.67 -10.19 -18.01
N GLU A 118 11.93 -11.49 -18.20
CA GLU A 118 12.42 -12.40 -17.15
C GLU A 118 13.69 -11.91 -16.45
N ARG A 119 14.59 -11.24 -17.17
CA ARG A 119 15.85 -10.70 -16.60
C ARG A 119 15.63 -9.60 -15.56
N ASP A 120 14.49 -8.91 -15.64
CA ASP A 120 14.11 -7.81 -14.77
C ASP A 120 13.20 -8.30 -13.62
N PHE A 121 12.81 -9.58 -13.64
CA PHE A 121 11.99 -10.23 -12.61
C PHE A 121 12.85 -10.91 -11.54
N ASN A 122 12.60 -10.56 -10.28
CA ASN A 122 13.34 -11.09 -9.13
C ASN A 122 12.87 -12.49 -8.67
N GLY A 123 11.82 -13.02 -9.31
CA GLY A 123 11.23 -14.33 -9.01
C GLY A 123 10.19 -14.33 -7.88
N THR A 124 9.80 -13.18 -7.32
CA THR A 124 8.77 -13.07 -6.28
C THR A 124 7.51 -12.40 -6.83
N VAL A 125 6.36 -13.03 -6.58
CA VAL A 125 5.04 -12.42 -6.77
C VAL A 125 4.48 -12.02 -5.41
N VAL A 126 4.00 -10.78 -5.28
CA VAL A 126 3.19 -10.33 -4.15
C VAL A 126 1.72 -10.43 -4.57
N VAL A 127 0.96 -11.31 -3.92
CA VAL A 127 -0.47 -11.50 -4.18
C VAL A 127 -1.27 -10.77 -3.11
N GLU A 128 -1.85 -9.63 -3.48
CA GLU A 128 -2.63 -8.78 -2.60
C GLU A 128 -4.12 -9.18 -2.65
N TRP A 129 -4.69 -9.47 -1.49
CA TRP A 129 -6.15 -9.49 -1.32
C TRP A 129 -6.65 -8.04 -1.29
N THR A 130 -7.39 -7.62 -2.34
CA THR A 130 -7.85 -6.22 -2.45
C THR A 130 -8.75 -5.83 -1.29
N ASN A 131 -8.55 -4.63 -0.74
CA ASN A 131 -9.39 -4.14 0.33
C ASN A 131 -10.74 -3.64 -0.23
N VAL A 132 -11.85 -3.95 0.44
CA VAL A 132 -13.20 -3.61 -0.03
C VAL A 132 -13.99 -2.72 0.95
N THR A 133 -13.33 -2.16 1.97
CA THR A 133 -13.98 -1.32 3.00
C THR A 133 -14.69 -0.10 2.40
N SER A 134 -14.22 0.40 1.25
CA SER A 134 -14.83 1.54 0.55
C SER A 134 -16.05 1.16 -0.33
N GLY A 135 -16.44 -0.13 -0.36
CA GLY A 135 -17.51 -0.63 -1.25
C GLY A 135 -17.07 -0.79 -2.71
N TYR A 136 -15.78 -0.85 -2.96
CA TYR A 136 -15.12 -1.12 -4.24
C TYR A 136 -13.70 -1.62 -3.96
N ASP A 137 -13.04 -2.21 -4.94
CA ASP A 137 -11.66 -2.69 -4.80
C ASP A 137 -10.67 -1.55 -4.58
N VAL A 138 -9.85 -1.68 -3.53
CA VAL A 138 -8.75 -0.78 -3.21
C VAL A 138 -7.46 -1.59 -3.15
N GLU A 139 -6.50 -1.24 -3.99
CA GLU A 139 -5.15 -1.81 -4.05
C GLU A 139 -4.24 -1.19 -2.98
N ALA A 140 -4.64 -1.36 -1.72
CA ALA A 140 -4.11 -0.65 -0.56
C ALA A 140 -2.59 -0.84 -0.37
N LEU A 141 -2.05 -2.02 -0.68
CA LEU A 141 -0.61 -2.29 -0.62
C LEU A 141 0.10 -1.70 -1.84
N TRP A 142 -0.43 -1.88 -3.05
CA TRP A 142 0.13 -1.29 -4.27
C TRP A 142 0.30 0.23 -4.16
N PHE A 143 -0.72 0.94 -3.66
CA PHE A 143 -0.65 2.40 -3.51
C PHE A 143 0.48 2.87 -2.59
N ARG A 144 0.97 2.03 -1.67
CA ARG A 144 2.13 2.33 -0.81
C ARG A 144 3.44 1.86 -1.40
N THR A 145 3.45 0.73 -2.09
CA THR A 145 4.69 -0.03 -2.37
C THR A 145 5.09 -0.09 -3.84
N HIS A 146 4.28 0.44 -4.77
CA HIS A 146 4.52 0.38 -6.21
C HIS A 146 5.96 0.77 -6.60
N GLU A 147 6.50 1.82 -5.98
CA GLU A 147 7.86 2.31 -6.25
C GLU A 147 8.92 1.23 -5.96
N PHE A 148 8.88 0.67 -4.75
CA PHE A 148 9.79 -0.37 -4.29
C PHE A 148 9.62 -1.66 -5.12
N LEU A 149 8.38 -2.08 -5.37
CA LEU A 149 8.07 -3.29 -6.13
C LEU A 149 8.63 -3.20 -7.55
N MET A 150 8.45 -2.05 -8.21
CA MET A 150 8.98 -1.81 -9.56
C MET A 150 10.51 -1.72 -9.58
N ARG A 151 11.12 -0.94 -8.69
CA ARG A 151 12.59 -0.80 -8.62
C ARG A 151 13.28 -2.13 -8.34
N SER A 152 12.64 -3.02 -7.57
CA SER A 152 13.23 -4.28 -7.13
C SER A 152 12.80 -5.49 -7.96
N GLY A 153 12.05 -5.29 -9.04
CA GLY A 153 11.70 -6.36 -9.99
C GLY A 153 10.65 -7.36 -9.47
N TYR A 154 9.75 -6.95 -8.57
CA TYR A 154 8.63 -7.79 -8.13
C TYR A 154 7.50 -7.78 -9.15
N ALA A 155 6.75 -8.88 -9.21
CA ALA A 155 5.41 -8.88 -9.78
C ALA A 155 4.38 -8.70 -8.66
N TRP A 156 3.28 -8.02 -8.95
CA TRP A 156 2.15 -7.80 -8.05
C TRP A 156 0.87 -8.31 -8.71
N VAL A 157 0.02 -8.97 -7.92
CA VAL A 157 -1.28 -9.51 -8.36
C VAL A 157 -2.34 -9.11 -7.35
N GLY A 158 -3.26 -8.22 -7.73
CA GLY A 158 -4.43 -7.88 -6.93
C GLY A 158 -5.58 -8.84 -7.19
N VAL A 159 -6.22 -9.34 -6.14
CA VAL A 159 -7.30 -10.34 -6.19
C VAL A 159 -8.61 -9.77 -5.63
N SER A 160 -9.64 -9.69 -6.48
CA SER A 160 -11.01 -9.34 -6.06
C SER A 160 -11.70 -10.54 -5.37
N ALA A 161 -11.31 -10.86 -4.15
CA ALA A 161 -11.78 -12.08 -3.47
C ALA A 161 -13.15 -11.93 -2.78
N GLN A 162 -13.69 -10.71 -2.63
CA GLN A 162 -14.90 -10.42 -1.87
C GLN A 162 -15.99 -9.76 -2.71
N ASN A 163 -17.25 -10.06 -2.37
CA ASN A 163 -18.40 -9.56 -3.11
C ASN A 163 -18.61 -8.05 -2.94
N ALA A 164 -18.17 -7.46 -1.81
CA ALA A 164 -18.31 -6.02 -1.59
C ALA A 164 -17.55 -5.18 -2.64
N GLY A 165 -16.38 -5.64 -3.11
CA GLY A 165 -15.65 -4.98 -4.19
C GLY A 165 -16.35 -5.11 -5.55
N ILE A 166 -17.07 -6.23 -5.76
CA ILE A 166 -17.69 -6.59 -7.04
C ILE A 166 -19.09 -5.99 -7.20
N SER A 167 -19.93 -6.10 -6.18
CA SER A 167 -21.38 -5.92 -6.30
C SER A 167 -21.96 -4.80 -5.42
N ALA A 168 -21.18 -4.17 -4.52
CA ALA A 168 -21.72 -3.14 -3.64
C ALA A 168 -22.16 -1.89 -4.42
N LEU A 169 -23.32 -1.36 -4.11
CA LEU A 169 -23.76 -0.06 -4.63
C LEU A 169 -23.16 1.08 -3.80
N PRO A 170 -22.84 2.24 -4.43
CA PRO A 170 -22.95 2.54 -5.85
C PRO A 170 -21.65 2.30 -6.65
N ASN A 171 -20.58 1.78 -6.03
CA ASN A 171 -19.22 1.88 -6.57
C ASN A 171 -18.57 0.56 -7.00
N GLY A 172 -19.18 -0.59 -6.69
CA GLY A 172 -18.64 -1.89 -7.02
C GLY A 172 -18.44 -2.09 -8.52
N LEU A 173 -17.55 -3.00 -8.90
CA LEU A 173 -17.14 -3.24 -10.28
C LEU A 173 -18.33 -3.39 -11.25
N LYS A 174 -19.36 -4.15 -10.87
CA LYS A 174 -20.56 -4.35 -11.69
C LYS A 174 -21.32 -3.05 -11.96
N THR A 175 -21.35 -2.13 -11.01
CA THR A 175 -21.99 -0.82 -11.19
C THR A 175 -21.11 0.10 -12.00
N TRP A 176 -19.79 0.05 -11.78
CA TRP A 176 -18.85 0.89 -12.51
C TRP A 176 -18.80 0.55 -14.01
N SER A 177 -18.70 -0.74 -14.37
CA SER A 177 -18.72 -1.21 -15.77
C SER A 177 -19.52 -2.52 -15.89
N PRO A 178 -20.84 -2.42 -16.10
CA PRO A 178 -21.71 -3.60 -16.24
C PRO A 178 -21.31 -4.52 -17.39
N ALA A 179 -20.87 -3.96 -18.52
CA ALA A 179 -20.48 -4.71 -19.70
C ALA A 179 -19.22 -5.56 -19.47
N ARG A 180 -18.25 -5.03 -18.72
CA ARG A 180 -16.99 -5.72 -18.43
C ARG A 180 -17.13 -6.70 -17.28
N TYR A 181 -17.74 -6.29 -16.17
CA TYR A 181 -17.72 -7.04 -14.90
C TYR A 181 -19.05 -7.71 -14.54
N GLY A 182 -20.08 -7.60 -15.38
CA GLY A 182 -21.43 -8.11 -15.07
C GLY A 182 -21.48 -9.61 -14.77
N THR A 183 -20.53 -10.39 -15.32
CA THR A 183 -20.42 -11.84 -15.14
C THR A 183 -19.63 -12.26 -13.90
N LEU A 184 -18.98 -11.35 -13.19
CA LEU A 184 -18.26 -11.69 -11.95
C LEU A 184 -19.24 -12.17 -10.88
N ASP A 185 -18.91 -13.21 -10.15
CA ASP A 185 -19.71 -13.72 -9.04
C ASP A 185 -18.85 -14.55 -8.09
N VAL A 186 -18.85 -14.17 -6.81
CA VAL A 186 -18.15 -14.88 -5.73
C VAL A 186 -19.12 -15.39 -4.67
N THR A 187 -20.39 -15.56 -5.05
CA THR A 187 -21.51 -15.88 -4.14
C THR A 187 -22.37 -17.04 -4.62
N GLN A 188 -22.06 -17.65 -5.78
CA GLN A 188 -22.89 -18.65 -6.43
C GLN A 188 -24.35 -18.19 -6.55
N GLY A 189 -24.59 -17.13 -7.31
CA GLY A 189 -25.90 -16.53 -7.52
C GLY A 189 -26.56 -16.03 -6.23
N GLY A 190 -25.76 -15.60 -5.24
CA GLY A 190 -26.23 -15.14 -3.94
C GLY A 190 -26.61 -16.23 -2.95
N THR A 191 -26.43 -17.52 -3.29
CA THR A 191 -26.76 -18.64 -2.39
C THR A 191 -25.71 -18.84 -1.29
N ILE A 192 -24.47 -18.44 -1.53
CA ILE A 192 -23.38 -18.45 -0.55
C ILE A 192 -23.12 -17.00 -0.10
N THR A 193 -23.25 -16.76 1.21
CA THR A 193 -23.21 -15.41 1.80
C THR A 193 -22.01 -15.20 2.71
N GLY A 194 -21.78 -13.95 3.12
CA GLY A 194 -20.67 -13.58 4.03
C GLY A 194 -19.27 -13.68 3.41
N ASP A 195 -19.17 -13.76 2.09
CA ASP A 195 -17.91 -14.05 1.37
C ASP A 195 -17.22 -15.35 1.83
N SER A 196 -17.97 -16.38 2.22
CA SER A 196 -17.36 -17.63 2.71
C SER A 196 -16.52 -18.39 1.65
N LEU A 197 -16.72 -18.10 0.35
CA LEU A 197 -15.89 -18.60 -0.74
C LEU A 197 -14.54 -17.87 -0.86
N SER A 198 -14.40 -16.69 -0.26
CA SER A 198 -13.24 -15.81 -0.49
C SER A 198 -11.91 -16.44 -0.11
N TYR A 199 -11.87 -17.28 0.92
CA TYR A 199 -10.66 -17.98 1.33
C TYR A 199 -10.15 -18.94 0.26
N ASP A 200 -11.04 -19.71 -0.35
CA ASP A 200 -10.65 -20.65 -1.41
C ASP A 200 -10.35 -19.94 -2.72
N ILE A 201 -11.16 -18.92 -3.07
CA ILE A 201 -10.92 -18.06 -4.24
C ILE A 201 -9.53 -17.43 -4.17
N PHE A 202 -9.12 -16.93 -3.00
CA PHE A 202 -7.79 -16.37 -2.80
C PHE A 202 -6.68 -17.43 -2.91
N SER A 203 -6.88 -18.63 -2.36
CA SER A 203 -5.95 -19.75 -2.55
C SER A 203 -5.79 -20.13 -4.03
N GLN A 204 -6.90 -20.20 -4.78
CA GLN A 204 -6.89 -20.50 -6.21
C GLN A 204 -6.25 -19.36 -7.03
N ALA A 205 -6.41 -18.11 -6.63
CA ALA A 205 -5.71 -16.98 -7.25
C ALA A 205 -4.18 -17.09 -7.08
N ILE A 206 -3.70 -17.55 -5.92
CA ILE A 206 -2.27 -17.85 -5.71
C ILE A 206 -1.83 -19.00 -6.62
N GLN A 207 -2.63 -20.06 -6.77
CA GLN A 207 -2.33 -21.14 -7.72
C GLN A 207 -2.29 -20.63 -9.17
N ALA A 208 -3.18 -19.71 -9.55
CA ALA A 208 -3.15 -19.07 -10.87
C ALA A 208 -1.83 -18.33 -11.09
N ALA A 209 -1.40 -17.52 -10.11
CA ALA A 209 -0.14 -16.79 -10.19
C ALA A 209 1.09 -17.71 -10.31
N ARG A 210 1.07 -18.91 -9.70
CA ARG A 210 2.17 -19.89 -9.80
C ARG A 210 2.15 -20.71 -11.08
N ASN A 211 0.98 -21.22 -11.44
CA ASN A 211 0.87 -22.38 -12.33
C ASN A 211 0.23 -22.04 -13.67
N ALA A 212 -0.44 -20.89 -13.81
CA ALA A 212 -1.02 -20.48 -15.07
C ALA A 212 -0.06 -19.52 -15.79
N PRO A 213 0.66 -19.98 -16.85
CA PRO A 213 1.67 -19.16 -17.50
C PRO A 213 1.14 -17.82 -18.02
N ALA A 214 -0.15 -17.76 -18.39
CA ALA A 214 -0.78 -16.53 -18.87
C ALA A 214 -0.77 -15.38 -17.83
N VAL A 215 -0.91 -15.68 -16.53
CA VAL A 215 -1.06 -14.65 -15.48
C VAL A 215 0.19 -13.80 -15.35
N VAL A 216 1.36 -14.41 -15.48
CA VAL A 216 2.65 -13.73 -15.39
C VAL A 216 3.48 -13.87 -16.65
N ASP A 217 2.85 -14.19 -17.79
CA ASP A 217 3.48 -14.30 -19.12
C ASP A 217 4.73 -15.21 -19.13
N GLY A 218 4.61 -16.36 -18.48
CA GLY A 218 5.66 -17.38 -18.39
C GLY A 218 6.85 -17.01 -17.50
N LEU A 219 6.81 -15.88 -16.78
CA LEU A 219 7.84 -15.51 -15.81
C LEU A 219 8.01 -16.61 -14.75
N ARG A 220 9.26 -16.91 -14.36
CA ARG A 220 9.54 -18.02 -13.44
C ARG A 220 9.28 -17.61 -12.00
N VAL A 221 8.07 -17.88 -11.52
CA VAL A 221 7.69 -17.67 -10.13
C VAL A 221 8.46 -18.64 -9.24
N LYS A 222 9.31 -18.09 -8.36
CA LYS A 222 10.06 -18.85 -7.36
C LYS A 222 9.41 -18.76 -5.99
N ARG A 223 8.74 -17.64 -5.71
CA ARG A 223 8.21 -17.27 -4.40
C ARG A 223 6.88 -16.53 -4.54
N VAL A 224 5.93 -16.79 -3.65
CA VAL A 224 4.70 -16.01 -3.49
C VAL A 224 4.60 -15.49 -2.06
N ILE A 225 4.41 -14.18 -1.92
CA ILE A 225 4.04 -13.52 -0.67
C ILE A 225 2.55 -13.21 -0.75
N ALA A 226 1.75 -13.81 0.12
CA ALA A 226 0.35 -13.41 0.27
C ALA A 226 0.27 -12.16 1.17
N ALA A 227 -0.47 -11.15 0.73
CA ALA A 227 -0.53 -9.87 1.44
C ALA A 227 -1.95 -9.33 1.55
N GLY A 228 -2.21 -8.62 2.64
CA GLY A 228 -3.49 -7.99 2.92
C GLY A 228 -3.31 -6.74 3.77
N VAL A 229 -4.26 -5.82 3.68
CA VAL A 229 -4.23 -4.53 4.38
C VAL A 229 -5.60 -4.27 5.02
N SER A 230 -5.63 -3.90 6.30
CA SER A 230 -6.87 -3.55 7.02
C SER A 230 -7.84 -4.72 7.05
N GLN A 231 -9.08 -4.56 6.57
CA GLN A 231 -10.05 -5.65 6.49
C GLN A 231 -9.50 -6.90 5.75
N SER A 232 -8.79 -6.73 4.63
CA SER A 232 -8.24 -7.88 3.91
C SER A 232 -7.08 -8.54 4.66
N ALA A 233 -6.32 -7.80 5.48
CA ALA A 233 -5.38 -8.40 6.44
C ALA A 233 -6.11 -9.20 7.52
N GLY A 234 -7.26 -8.70 8.00
CA GLY A 234 -8.15 -9.41 8.91
C GLY A 234 -8.53 -10.80 8.39
N ARG A 235 -8.97 -10.86 7.13
CA ARG A 235 -9.32 -12.13 6.46
C ARG A 235 -8.09 -12.97 6.17
N LEU A 236 -7.00 -12.37 5.73
CA LEU A 236 -5.74 -13.07 5.47
C LEU A 236 -5.16 -13.72 6.74
N GLY A 237 -5.32 -13.07 7.89
CA GLY A 237 -4.96 -13.63 9.20
C GLY A 237 -5.80 -14.86 9.59
N VAL A 238 -7.06 -14.93 9.16
CA VAL A 238 -7.86 -16.17 9.28
C VAL A 238 -7.38 -17.22 8.29
N TRP A 239 -7.20 -16.83 7.02
CA TRP A 239 -6.76 -17.71 5.96
C TRP A 239 -5.44 -18.42 6.29
N VAL A 240 -4.42 -17.69 6.76
CA VAL A 240 -3.10 -18.28 7.06
C VAL A 240 -3.14 -19.24 8.24
N ASN A 241 -4.02 -18.99 9.23
CA ASN A 241 -4.13 -19.85 10.40
C ASN A 241 -4.99 -21.09 10.13
N ALA A 242 -6.08 -20.93 9.37
CA ALA A 242 -7.15 -21.91 9.27
C ALA A 242 -7.19 -22.68 7.95
N VAL A 243 -6.86 -22.03 6.83
CA VAL A 243 -7.07 -22.59 5.47
C VAL A 243 -5.77 -22.99 4.81
N HIS A 244 -4.76 -22.11 4.81
CA HIS A 244 -3.44 -22.39 4.23
C HIS A 244 -2.79 -23.68 4.76
N PRO A 245 -2.91 -24.06 6.06
CA PRO A 245 -2.33 -25.31 6.56
C PRO A 245 -2.97 -26.59 6.00
N ILE A 246 -4.15 -26.51 5.38
CA ILE A 246 -4.81 -27.67 4.75
C ILE A 246 -4.11 -28.03 3.43
N ASP A 247 -3.80 -27.01 2.62
CA ASP A 247 -3.08 -27.13 1.35
C ASP A 247 -2.26 -25.85 1.09
N PRO A 248 -0.97 -25.85 1.48
CA PRO A 248 -0.13 -24.67 1.43
C PRO A 248 0.13 -24.13 0.02
N VAL A 249 -0.23 -22.88 -0.24
CA VAL A 249 -0.03 -22.22 -1.55
C VAL A 249 0.88 -20.98 -1.53
N ALA A 250 1.11 -20.35 -0.38
CA ALA A 250 2.03 -19.22 -0.22
C ALA A 250 3.35 -19.63 0.47
N ASP A 251 4.44 -18.92 0.17
CA ASP A 251 5.75 -19.12 0.82
C ASP A 251 5.98 -18.18 2.01
N ALA A 252 5.18 -17.12 2.12
CA ALA A 252 5.24 -16.13 3.18
C ALA A 252 3.95 -15.31 3.24
N VAL A 253 3.70 -14.67 4.39
CA VAL A 253 2.53 -13.79 4.59
C VAL A 253 2.97 -12.43 5.13
N LEU A 254 2.44 -11.36 4.52
CA LEU A 254 2.53 -9.99 4.99
C LEU A 254 1.16 -9.49 5.44
N LEU A 255 1.01 -9.22 6.73
CA LEU A 255 -0.20 -8.61 7.29
C LEU A 255 0.09 -7.15 7.59
N TYR A 256 -0.67 -6.23 7.00
CA TYR A 256 -0.57 -4.82 7.36
C TYR A 256 -1.87 -4.33 8.01
N ILE A 257 -1.76 -3.74 9.21
CA ILE A 257 -2.85 -3.06 9.95
C ILE A 257 -4.15 -3.89 10.05
N GLY A 258 -4.00 -5.18 10.34
CA GLY A 258 -5.10 -6.08 10.62
C GLY A 258 -4.63 -7.50 10.86
N GLY A 259 -5.57 -8.35 11.26
CA GLY A 259 -5.35 -9.78 11.49
C GLY A 259 -5.38 -10.16 12.96
N GLN A 260 -5.81 -11.38 13.24
CA GLN A 260 -5.71 -12.00 14.55
C GLN A 260 -4.25 -12.36 14.90
N ARG A 261 -4.03 -12.90 16.10
CA ARG A 261 -2.78 -13.62 16.38
C ARG A 261 -2.55 -14.74 15.37
N ILE A 262 -1.30 -14.99 15.07
CA ILE A 262 -0.83 -16.01 14.15
C ILE A 262 -0.33 -17.20 14.95
N ARG A 263 -0.76 -18.40 14.55
CA ARG A 263 -0.33 -19.65 15.16
C ARG A 263 1.19 -19.85 14.97
N GLU A 264 1.83 -20.44 15.96
CA GLU A 264 3.30 -20.52 16.02
C GLU A 264 3.88 -21.74 15.30
N ASP A 265 3.03 -22.69 14.89
CA ASP A 265 3.38 -23.93 14.20
C ASP A 265 3.25 -23.84 12.66
N LEU A 266 3.30 -22.63 12.09
CA LEU A 266 3.39 -22.44 10.64
C LEU A 266 4.80 -22.73 10.12
N ASP A 267 4.89 -23.40 8.98
CA ASP A 267 6.18 -23.64 8.31
C ASP A 267 6.72 -22.42 7.54
N ILE A 268 5.86 -21.44 7.27
CA ILE A 268 6.19 -20.23 6.50
C ILE A 268 6.36 -19.00 7.40
N PRO A 269 7.23 -18.04 7.02
CA PRO A 269 7.36 -16.79 7.74
C PRO A 269 6.12 -15.89 7.59
N VAL A 270 5.78 -15.20 8.67
CA VAL A 270 4.74 -14.17 8.73
C VAL A 270 5.33 -12.88 9.30
N LEU A 271 5.18 -11.79 8.56
CA LEU A 271 5.55 -10.46 9.03
C LEU A 271 4.27 -9.63 9.18
N LYS A 272 4.02 -9.14 10.38
CA LYS A 272 2.89 -8.28 10.71
C LYS A 272 3.37 -6.86 10.98
N LEU A 273 2.79 -5.90 10.28
CA LEU A 273 3.11 -4.49 10.37
C LEU A 273 1.91 -3.73 10.98
N LEU A 274 2.17 -2.87 11.95
CA LEU A 274 1.18 -2.08 12.65
C LEU A 274 1.55 -0.60 12.60
N SER A 275 0.56 0.28 12.38
CA SER A 275 0.74 1.72 12.53
C SER A 275 0.53 2.14 14.00
N GLU A 276 0.68 3.43 14.31
CA GLU A 276 0.31 3.91 15.64
C GLU A 276 -1.21 3.77 15.87
N THR A 277 -2.04 3.86 14.81
CA THR A 277 -3.51 3.72 14.90
C THR A 277 -3.92 2.46 15.64
N GLU A 278 -3.32 1.32 15.31
CA GLU A 278 -3.67 0.01 15.88
C GLU A 278 -3.35 -0.09 17.38
N HIS A 279 -2.54 0.83 17.90
CA HIS A 279 -2.21 0.93 19.31
C HIS A 279 -3.06 1.97 20.05
N VAL A 280 -3.57 3.00 19.37
CA VAL A 280 -4.21 4.17 20.01
C VAL A 280 -5.71 4.32 19.74
N ALA A 281 -6.23 3.76 18.63
CA ALA A 281 -7.63 3.91 18.24
C ALA A 281 -8.45 2.69 18.67
N PRO A 282 -9.38 2.79 19.63
CA PRO A 282 -10.14 1.64 20.14
C PRO A 282 -10.89 0.85 19.05
N GLN A 283 -11.39 1.53 18.02
CA GLN A 283 -12.17 0.94 16.92
C GLN A 283 -11.31 0.14 15.93
N ALA A 284 -10.00 0.37 15.90
CA ALA A 284 -9.02 -0.34 15.08
C ALA A 284 -7.93 -0.99 15.93
N SER A 285 -8.21 -1.25 17.21
CA SER A 285 -7.18 -1.69 18.15
C SER A 285 -6.76 -3.13 17.87
N GLU A 286 -5.44 -3.35 17.84
CA GLU A 286 -4.80 -4.66 17.74
C GLU A 286 -4.09 -5.06 19.04
N LEU A 287 -4.32 -4.35 20.14
CA LEU A 287 -3.68 -4.67 21.43
C LEU A 287 -3.95 -6.11 21.89
N SER A 288 -5.14 -6.65 21.56
CA SER A 288 -5.49 -8.04 21.85
C SER A 288 -4.77 -9.04 20.94
N SER A 289 -4.38 -8.64 19.72
CA SER A 289 -3.70 -9.48 18.74
C SER A 289 -2.17 -9.34 18.76
N LEU A 290 -1.61 -8.48 19.62
CA LEU A 290 -0.15 -8.40 19.82
C LEU A 290 0.40 -9.75 20.29
N GLN A 291 1.54 -10.14 19.75
CA GLN A 291 2.26 -11.36 20.08
C GLN A 291 3.77 -11.14 20.01
N PRO A 292 4.58 -11.91 20.76
CA PRO A 292 6.02 -11.83 20.64
C PRO A 292 6.51 -12.33 19.28
N ASP A 293 7.69 -11.87 18.89
CA ASP A 293 8.41 -12.43 17.75
C ASP A 293 8.83 -13.88 18.01
N THR A 294 8.85 -14.72 16.97
CA THR A 294 9.30 -16.13 17.02
C THR A 294 10.39 -16.37 15.97
N ASP A 295 10.76 -17.60 15.65
CA ASP A 295 11.63 -17.90 14.50
C ASP A 295 10.91 -17.89 13.14
N LYS A 296 9.58 -17.64 13.14
CA LYS A 296 8.71 -17.54 11.96
C LYS A 296 7.83 -16.30 11.95
N ILE A 297 7.70 -15.59 13.07
CA ILE A 297 6.81 -14.44 13.19
C ILE A 297 7.61 -13.19 13.59
N ARG A 298 7.31 -12.07 12.93
CA ARG A 298 7.79 -10.73 13.30
C ARG A 298 6.64 -9.75 13.36
N VAL A 299 6.62 -8.91 14.39
CA VAL A 299 5.66 -7.82 14.55
C VAL A 299 6.40 -6.49 14.62
N TRP A 300 6.17 -5.63 13.63
CA TRP A 300 6.76 -4.30 13.56
C TRP A 300 5.72 -3.22 13.84
N ALA A 301 6.05 -2.28 14.72
CA ALA A 301 5.16 -1.19 15.11
C ALA A 301 5.78 0.16 14.74
N MET A 302 5.08 0.95 13.91
CA MET A 302 5.60 2.19 13.34
C MET A 302 4.99 3.40 14.06
N ALA A 303 5.80 4.10 14.86
CA ALA A 303 5.35 5.26 15.60
C ALA A 303 5.10 6.45 14.66
N GLY A 304 4.07 7.26 14.95
CA GLY A 304 3.69 8.43 14.16
C GLY A 304 2.90 8.14 12.88
N THR A 305 2.93 6.90 12.36
CA THR A 305 2.16 6.50 11.15
C THR A 305 0.66 6.31 11.45
N SER A 306 -0.18 6.43 10.42
CA SER A 306 -1.63 6.16 10.50
C SER A 306 -2.08 5.04 9.59
N HIS A 307 -3.18 4.37 9.96
CA HIS A 307 -3.83 3.30 9.20
C HIS A 307 -4.10 3.72 7.74
N SER A 308 -4.59 4.95 7.57
CA SER A 308 -4.71 5.62 6.27
C SER A 308 -3.77 6.82 6.24
N ASP A 309 -2.61 6.65 5.61
CA ASP A 309 -1.56 7.66 5.51
C ASP A 309 -1.84 8.66 4.36
N TRP A 310 -0.96 9.65 4.26
CA TRP A 310 -1.03 10.69 3.24
C TRP A 310 -0.64 10.21 1.84
N ALA A 311 0.47 9.48 1.71
CA ALA A 311 1.00 9.06 0.42
C ALA A 311 0.02 8.11 -0.30
N SER A 312 -0.50 7.09 0.41
CA SER A 312 -1.49 6.16 -0.19
C SER A 312 -2.80 6.83 -0.58
N TYR A 313 -3.16 7.93 0.09
CA TYR A 313 -4.33 8.72 -0.28
C TYR A 313 -4.07 9.52 -1.55
N VAL A 314 -2.96 10.27 -1.61
CA VAL A 314 -2.58 11.16 -2.71
C VAL A 314 -2.44 10.42 -4.05
N VAL A 315 -1.81 9.25 -4.05
CA VAL A 315 -1.65 8.40 -5.25
C VAL A 315 -2.98 8.11 -5.95
N ARG A 316 -4.08 8.09 -5.20
CA ARG A 316 -5.41 7.73 -5.71
C ARG A 316 -6.19 8.90 -6.32
N TYR A 317 -5.76 10.15 -6.15
CA TYR A 317 -6.60 11.31 -6.50
C TYR A 317 -6.99 11.33 -7.99
N ALA A 318 -6.01 11.15 -8.88
CA ALA A 318 -6.27 11.13 -10.32
C ALA A 318 -7.18 9.95 -10.69
N LEU A 319 -6.93 8.77 -10.11
CA LEU A 319 -7.78 7.59 -10.29
C LEU A 319 -9.21 7.81 -9.81
N LEU A 320 -9.40 8.44 -8.65
CA LEU A 320 -10.71 8.77 -8.11
C LEU A 320 -11.45 9.78 -8.99
N ARG A 321 -10.78 10.84 -9.46
CA ARG A 321 -11.38 11.79 -10.42
C ARG A 321 -11.81 11.10 -11.71
N ARG A 322 -11.00 10.18 -12.23
CA ARG A 322 -11.26 9.46 -13.48
C ARG A 322 -12.41 8.46 -13.34
N ASP A 323 -12.34 7.61 -12.33
CA ASP A 323 -13.15 6.39 -12.26
C ASP A 323 -14.35 6.53 -11.32
N LEU A 324 -14.24 7.34 -10.25
CA LEU A 324 -15.29 7.57 -9.24
C LEU A 324 -15.43 9.06 -8.87
N PRO A 325 -15.73 9.96 -9.85
CA PRO A 325 -15.70 11.42 -9.66
C PRO A 325 -16.67 11.97 -8.60
N ALA A 326 -17.65 11.18 -8.17
CA ALA A 326 -18.59 11.57 -7.12
C ALA A 326 -18.00 11.47 -5.69
N LEU A 327 -16.86 10.79 -5.52
CA LEU A 327 -16.22 10.65 -4.21
C LEU A 327 -15.41 11.91 -3.86
N PRO A 328 -15.47 12.37 -2.61
CA PRO A 328 -14.69 13.52 -2.17
C PRO A 328 -13.19 13.20 -2.11
N LEU A 329 -12.37 14.20 -2.47
CA LEU A 329 -10.91 14.16 -2.39
C LEU A 329 -10.37 14.87 -1.14
N PHE A 330 -11.21 15.00 -0.11
CA PHE A 330 -10.85 15.59 1.16
C PHE A 330 -11.52 14.83 2.31
N ASP A 331 -10.88 14.85 3.46
CA ASP A 331 -11.42 14.30 4.69
C ASP A 331 -12.11 15.38 5.51
N ASN A 332 -13.11 15.00 6.31
CA ASN A 332 -13.84 15.91 7.19
C ASN A 332 -13.58 15.58 8.67
N CYS A 333 -12.31 15.59 9.06
CA CYS A 333 -11.86 15.29 10.42
C CYS A 333 -11.80 16.54 11.30
N ALA A 334 -11.71 16.33 12.61
CA ALA A 334 -11.62 17.41 13.60
C ALA A 334 -10.29 18.16 13.47
N ASP A 335 -9.18 17.41 13.37
CA ASP A 335 -7.84 17.95 13.17
C ASP A 335 -7.36 17.71 11.73
N PRO A 336 -6.33 18.43 11.24
CA PRO A 336 -5.76 18.15 9.93
C PRO A 336 -5.30 16.69 9.84
N SER A 337 -5.74 16.03 8.78
CA SER A 337 -5.78 14.57 8.71
C SER A 337 -4.62 13.99 7.92
N ARG A 338 -4.34 12.71 8.19
CA ARG A 338 -3.32 11.89 7.52
C ARG A 338 -1.92 12.22 8.00
N SER A 339 -1.34 11.32 8.79
CA SER A 339 0.07 11.39 9.14
C SER A 339 0.94 11.53 7.89
N ARG A 340 2.01 12.33 8.00
CA ARG A 340 3.03 12.48 6.95
C ARG A 340 4.23 11.57 7.16
N ILE A 341 4.20 10.73 8.20
CA ILE A 341 5.19 9.68 8.40
C ILE A 341 4.94 8.57 7.38
N GLN A 342 5.89 8.42 6.46
CA GLN A 342 5.78 7.56 5.28
C GLN A 342 6.05 6.09 5.65
N ASP A 343 5.00 5.37 6.03
CA ASP A 343 5.00 3.93 6.31
C ASP A 343 5.50 3.08 5.13
N ARG A 344 5.34 3.55 3.89
CA ARG A 344 5.78 2.89 2.65
C ARG A 344 7.23 2.39 2.70
N TYR A 345 8.12 3.11 3.37
CA TYR A 345 9.51 2.73 3.47
C TYR A 345 9.69 1.47 4.33
N VAL A 346 8.99 1.40 5.48
CA VAL A 346 9.04 0.22 6.35
C VAL A 346 8.34 -0.96 5.68
N ILE A 347 7.26 -0.72 4.92
CA ILE A 347 6.57 -1.78 4.16
C ILE A 347 7.48 -2.33 3.04
N GLY A 348 8.21 -1.46 2.32
CA GLY A 348 9.21 -1.89 1.33
C GLY A 348 10.33 -2.71 1.96
N ALA A 349 10.91 -2.22 3.06
CA ALA A 349 11.92 -2.94 3.84
C ALA A 349 11.41 -4.29 4.35
N ALA A 350 10.14 -4.36 4.78
CA ALA A 350 9.47 -5.57 5.21
C ALA A 350 9.33 -6.61 4.09
N ILE A 351 8.91 -6.19 2.89
CA ILE A 351 8.79 -7.09 1.73
C ILE A 351 10.17 -7.62 1.30
N ASP A 352 11.20 -6.77 1.29
CA ASP A 352 12.57 -7.21 1.04
C ASP A 352 13.07 -8.19 2.12
N ALA A 353 12.85 -7.88 3.40
CA ALA A 353 13.27 -8.71 4.53
C ALA A 353 12.58 -10.08 4.52
N ILE A 354 11.26 -10.16 4.33
CA ILE A 354 10.54 -11.44 4.26
C ILE A 354 10.96 -12.23 3.00
N THR A 355 11.28 -11.55 1.90
CA THR A 355 11.84 -12.20 0.70
C THR A 355 13.21 -12.82 0.99
N LYS A 356 14.09 -12.09 1.70
CA LYS A 356 15.41 -12.59 2.15
C LYS A 356 15.25 -13.73 3.15
N TRP A 357 14.23 -13.68 4.01
CA TRP A 357 13.93 -14.74 4.97
C TRP A 357 13.59 -16.06 4.28
N VAL A 358 12.64 -16.03 3.32
CA VAL A 358 12.29 -17.21 2.53
C VAL A 358 13.47 -17.72 1.70
N ARG A 359 14.21 -16.81 1.06
CA ARG A 359 15.27 -17.19 0.11
C ARG A 359 16.56 -17.69 0.79
N LYS A 360 16.93 -17.10 1.93
CA LYS A 360 18.26 -17.25 2.53
C LYS A 360 18.22 -17.64 4.02
N GLY A 361 17.04 -17.76 4.62
CA GLY A 361 16.91 -17.97 6.07
C GLY A 361 17.31 -16.77 6.92
N VAL A 362 17.51 -15.59 6.32
CA VAL A 362 17.90 -14.37 7.05
C VAL A 362 16.65 -13.76 7.68
N GLN A 363 16.52 -13.88 9.00
CA GLN A 363 15.37 -13.35 9.72
C GLN A 363 15.36 -11.81 9.70
N PRO A 364 14.18 -11.18 9.56
CA PRO A 364 14.04 -9.74 9.71
C PRO A 364 14.43 -9.29 11.14
N PRO A 365 14.87 -8.03 11.32
CA PRO A 365 15.14 -7.48 12.65
C PRO A 365 13.90 -7.52 13.55
N HIS A 366 14.15 -7.58 14.86
CA HIS A 366 13.12 -7.31 15.87
C HIS A 366 12.82 -5.81 15.92
N SER A 367 11.54 -5.46 16.02
CA SER A 367 11.13 -4.05 16.11
C SER A 367 11.03 -3.60 17.56
N PRO A 368 11.51 -2.39 17.92
CA PRO A 368 11.03 -1.72 19.12
C PRO A 368 9.50 -1.59 19.05
N GLN A 369 8.81 -1.85 20.15
CA GLN A 369 7.35 -1.74 20.24
C GLN A 369 6.96 -0.32 20.67
N ILE A 370 5.77 0.14 20.29
CA ILE A 370 5.21 1.39 20.82
C ILE A 370 4.99 1.20 22.33
N GLU A 371 5.42 2.19 23.12
CA GLU A 371 5.29 2.11 24.57
C GLU A 371 3.81 2.18 24.98
N ILE A 372 3.40 1.27 25.88
CA ILE A 372 2.06 1.24 26.47
C ILE A 372 2.25 1.04 27.97
N THR A 373 1.79 2.00 28.78
CA THR A 373 1.89 1.93 30.25
C THR A 373 0.62 1.45 30.92
N SER A 374 -0.50 1.52 30.21
CA SER A 374 -1.79 0.97 30.64
C SER A 374 -2.66 0.65 29.41
N VAL A 375 -3.46 -0.41 29.49
CA VAL A 375 -4.44 -0.78 28.45
C VAL A 375 -5.88 -0.49 28.90
N SER A 376 -6.09 -0.14 30.17
CA SER A 376 -7.39 0.25 30.73
C SER A 376 -7.20 1.23 31.90
N PRO A 377 -7.28 2.57 31.66
CA PRO A 377 -7.45 3.20 30.35
C PRO A 377 -6.21 3.00 29.46
N LEU A 378 -6.38 3.06 28.15
CA LEU A 378 -5.27 3.00 27.21
C LEU A 378 -4.38 4.24 27.35
N VAL A 379 -3.09 4.03 27.61
CA VAL A 379 -2.09 5.09 27.75
C VAL A 379 -0.84 4.73 26.94
N VAL A 380 -0.61 5.52 25.89
CA VAL A 380 0.65 5.55 25.14
C VAL A 380 1.44 6.78 25.58
N PRO A 381 2.62 6.61 26.22
CA PRO A 381 3.49 7.73 26.55
C PRO A 381 3.87 8.54 25.31
N ARG A 382 3.93 9.86 25.46
CA ARG A 382 4.27 10.80 24.39
C ARG A 382 5.41 11.70 24.85
N ASP A 383 6.24 12.14 23.91
CA ASP A 383 7.25 13.15 24.18
C ASP A 383 6.63 14.53 24.44
N ALA A 384 7.47 15.52 24.76
CA ALA A 384 7.01 16.90 25.03
C ALA A 384 6.28 17.57 23.86
N ARG A 385 6.31 16.98 22.65
CA ARG A 385 5.66 17.48 21.44
C ARG A 385 4.43 16.67 21.05
N GLY A 386 4.03 15.67 21.85
CA GLY A 386 2.85 14.84 21.60
C GLY A 386 3.09 13.62 20.70
N ASN A 387 4.33 13.36 20.31
CA ASN A 387 4.70 12.20 19.47
C ASN A 387 4.90 10.96 20.37
N ALA A 388 4.33 9.81 19.99
CA ALA A 388 4.40 8.58 20.79
C ALA A 388 5.83 8.13 21.05
N LEU A 389 6.11 7.51 22.21
CA LEU A 389 7.40 6.89 22.55
C LEU A 389 7.47 5.43 22.09
N GLY A 390 8.68 4.90 21.94
CA GLY A 390 8.94 3.58 21.36
C GLY A 390 8.68 3.52 19.85
N GLY A 391 8.46 2.29 19.36
CA GLY A 391 8.20 1.97 17.96
C GLY A 391 9.39 2.21 17.02
N ILE A 392 9.23 1.79 15.77
CA ILE A 392 10.10 2.21 14.68
C ILE A 392 9.85 3.70 14.46
N ARG A 393 10.86 4.51 14.79
CA ARG A 393 10.85 5.95 14.57
C ARG A 393 11.64 6.24 13.29
N LEU A 394 10.94 6.38 12.17
CA LEU A 394 11.53 6.83 10.91
C LEU A 394 12.18 8.21 11.09
N ALA A 395 13.15 8.55 10.26
CA ALA A 395 13.90 9.80 10.37
C ALA A 395 13.01 11.05 10.44
N SER A 396 11.93 11.10 9.65
CA SER A 396 10.94 12.19 9.65
C SER A 396 10.17 12.32 10.97
N PHE A 397 10.05 11.24 11.75
CA PHE A 397 9.41 11.22 13.07
C PHE A 397 10.42 11.38 14.22
N ALA A 398 11.64 10.88 14.04
CA ALA A 398 12.74 11.01 15.00
C ALA A 398 13.32 12.43 15.02
N VAL A 399 13.19 13.17 13.90
CA VAL A 399 13.60 14.57 13.73
C VAL A 399 12.35 15.36 13.32
N PRO A 400 11.40 15.57 14.27
CA PRO A 400 10.05 16.02 13.93
C PRO A 400 10.02 17.49 13.54
N VAL A 401 9.22 17.80 12.54
CA VAL A 401 8.83 19.17 12.12
C VAL A 401 7.33 19.42 12.32
N ALA A 402 6.63 18.40 12.81
CA ALA A 402 5.20 18.38 13.06
C ALA A 402 4.88 17.40 14.20
N LEU A 403 3.69 17.56 14.75
CA LEU A 403 3.00 16.51 15.49
C LEU A 403 2.40 15.54 14.48
N ASP A 404 2.79 14.26 14.57
CA ASP A 404 2.20 13.18 13.79
C ASP A 404 1.66 12.11 14.75
N GLN A 405 0.38 11.78 14.64
CA GLN A 405 -0.28 10.78 15.49
C GLN A 405 -1.10 9.78 14.68
N GLY A 406 -1.26 8.59 15.23
CA GLY A 406 -2.02 7.50 14.61
C GLY A 406 -3.53 7.68 14.61
N SER A 407 -4.10 8.59 15.39
CA SER A 407 -5.57 8.78 15.45
C SER A 407 -6.00 10.22 15.26
N ASN A 408 -7.25 10.39 14.87
CA ASN A 408 -7.95 11.67 14.77
C ASN A 408 -9.44 11.45 15.07
N ASN A 409 -10.18 12.51 15.32
CA ASN A 409 -11.59 12.45 15.65
C ASN A 409 -12.44 12.92 14.46
N ASN A 410 -13.67 12.42 14.38
CA ASN A 410 -14.66 13.05 13.52
C ASN A 410 -15.09 14.39 14.14
N LYS A 411 -15.51 15.34 13.32
CA LYS A 411 -16.18 16.55 13.83
C LYS A 411 -17.44 16.16 14.62
N PRO A 412 -17.82 16.90 15.68
CA PRO A 412 -19.04 16.61 16.44
C PRO A 412 -20.26 16.45 15.54
N GLY A 413 -21.00 15.35 15.72
CA GLY A 413 -22.21 15.05 14.94
C GLY A 413 -21.99 14.52 13.52
N VAL A 414 -20.73 14.38 13.07
CA VAL A 414 -20.39 13.82 11.75
C VAL A 414 -19.92 12.37 11.92
N PRO A 415 -20.63 11.37 11.38
CA PRO A 415 -20.10 10.00 11.35
C PRO A 415 -18.94 9.91 10.35
N GLY A 416 -17.95 9.06 10.64
CA GLY A 416 -16.81 8.91 9.75
C GLY A 416 -15.74 8.00 10.32
N LEU A 417 -14.70 7.79 9.52
CA LEU A 417 -13.57 6.92 9.84
C LEU A 417 -12.31 7.73 10.16
N CYS A 418 -12.43 8.96 10.65
CA CYS A 418 -11.27 9.81 10.95
C CYS A 418 -10.30 9.21 11.97
N PHE A 419 -10.76 8.29 12.82
CA PHE A 419 -9.88 7.51 13.71
C PHE A 419 -8.80 6.72 12.95
N LEU A 420 -9.00 6.40 11.67
CA LEU A 420 -8.02 5.74 10.79
C LEU A 420 -7.05 6.73 10.13
N ASN A 421 -7.41 7.99 10.04
CA ASN A 421 -6.66 8.95 9.25
C ASN A 421 -5.47 9.52 10.03
N GLY A 422 -5.42 9.44 11.36
CA GLY A 422 -4.35 10.11 12.10
C GLY A 422 -4.34 11.64 11.93
N THR A 423 -3.36 12.27 12.56
CA THR A 423 -3.27 13.73 12.67
C THR A 423 -1.88 14.19 12.22
N HIS A 424 -1.83 15.31 11.50
CA HIS A 424 -0.60 16.01 11.15
C HIS A 424 -0.74 17.51 11.43
N ILE A 425 0.03 18.05 12.37
CA ILE A 425 0.01 19.47 12.71
C ILE A 425 1.45 20.00 12.65
N PRO A 426 1.81 20.79 11.61
CA PRO A 426 3.12 21.42 11.55
C PRO A 426 3.42 22.24 12.79
N PHE A 427 4.67 22.20 13.26
CA PHE A 427 5.10 23.07 14.34
C PHE A 427 5.15 24.53 13.88
N ASP A 428 4.96 25.46 14.82
CA ASP A 428 5.17 26.87 14.54
C ASP A 428 6.66 27.19 14.29
N GLN A 429 6.91 28.35 13.70
CA GLN A 429 8.26 28.75 13.29
C GLN A 429 9.21 28.87 14.50
N ALA A 430 8.72 29.40 15.62
CA ALA A 430 9.53 29.56 16.83
C ALA A 430 10.02 28.20 17.38
N THR A 431 9.16 27.18 17.33
CA THR A 431 9.51 25.81 17.70
C THR A 431 10.53 25.23 16.74
N LEU A 432 10.33 25.40 15.43
CA LEU A 432 11.26 24.92 14.40
C LEU A 432 12.64 25.59 14.51
N ASP A 433 12.71 26.90 14.74
CA ASP A 433 13.96 27.64 14.91
C ASP A 433 14.70 27.21 16.19
N ALA A 434 13.97 26.93 17.27
CA ALA A 434 14.55 26.40 18.50
C ALA A 434 15.10 24.98 18.34
N LEU A 435 14.39 24.11 17.60
CA LEU A 435 14.84 22.74 17.33
C LEU A 435 15.99 22.68 16.33
N TYR A 436 15.94 23.55 15.32
CA TYR A 436 16.84 23.52 14.17
C TYR A 436 17.40 24.91 13.86
N PRO A 437 18.36 25.41 14.67
CA PRO A 437 18.93 26.75 14.46
C PRO A 437 19.66 26.94 13.13
N THR A 438 20.06 25.83 12.48
CA THR A 438 20.70 25.86 11.16
C THR A 438 20.20 24.73 10.28
N HIS A 439 20.12 24.98 8.99
CA HIS A 439 19.72 24.00 8.00
C HIS A 439 20.68 22.80 7.95
N HIS A 440 21.99 23.05 8.02
CA HIS A 440 22.99 21.98 8.15
C HIS A 440 22.73 21.09 9.39
N GLY A 441 22.36 21.69 10.52
CA GLY A 441 22.01 20.95 11.73
C GLY A 441 20.78 20.04 11.53
N TYR A 442 19.73 20.56 10.91
CA TYR A 442 18.53 19.78 10.56
C TYR A 442 18.86 18.60 9.63
N VAL A 443 19.52 18.88 8.50
CA VAL A 443 19.89 17.85 7.51
C VAL A 443 20.81 16.80 8.12
N HIS A 444 21.77 17.22 8.97
CA HIS A 444 22.63 16.30 9.68
C HIS A 444 21.83 15.37 10.61
N ALA A 445 20.90 15.93 11.40
CA ALA A 445 20.06 15.14 12.29
C ALA A 445 19.21 14.11 11.53
N VAL A 446 18.56 14.51 10.43
CA VAL A 446 17.81 13.60 9.56
C VAL A 446 18.72 12.52 8.99
N THR A 447 19.90 12.89 8.47
CA THR A 447 20.88 11.95 7.92
C THR A 447 21.31 10.91 8.94
N GLN A 448 21.58 11.32 10.18
CA GLN A 448 21.94 10.36 11.24
C GLN A 448 20.78 9.43 11.60
N ALA A 449 19.54 9.94 11.61
CA ALA A 449 18.37 9.12 11.86
C ALA A 449 18.12 8.11 10.72
N ALA A 450 18.20 8.54 9.47
CA ALA A 450 18.05 7.68 8.29
C ALA A 450 19.12 6.58 8.27
N LYS A 451 20.39 6.90 8.55
CA LYS A 451 21.47 5.91 8.68
C LYS A 451 21.21 4.89 9.79
N ARG A 452 20.62 5.31 10.91
CA ARG A 452 20.20 4.37 11.96
C ARG A 452 19.08 3.47 11.48
N ASN A 453 18.02 4.02 10.87
CA ASN A 453 16.93 3.21 10.34
C ASN A 453 17.40 2.20 9.28
N LEU A 454 18.32 2.59 8.40
CA LEU A 454 18.95 1.69 7.42
C LEU A 454 19.74 0.57 8.09
N ARG A 455 20.64 0.91 9.02
CA ARG A 455 21.43 -0.07 9.79
C ARG A 455 20.55 -1.06 10.56
N ASP A 456 19.46 -0.55 11.14
CA ASP A 456 18.53 -1.33 11.96
C ASP A 456 17.55 -2.14 11.07
N GLY A 457 17.58 -1.96 9.75
CA GLY A 457 16.84 -2.77 8.77
C GLY A 457 15.40 -2.30 8.49
N PHE A 458 15.06 -1.07 8.86
CA PHE A 458 13.73 -0.47 8.68
C PHE A 458 13.65 0.55 7.53
N LEU A 459 14.77 0.81 6.86
CA LEU A 459 14.85 1.53 5.58
C LEU A 459 15.73 0.74 4.61
N LEU A 460 15.44 0.88 3.32
CA LEU A 460 16.36 0.48 2.26
C LEU A 460 17.30 1.64 1.91
N GLU A 461 18.36 1.34 1.16
CA GLU A 461 19.41 2.32 0.84
C GLU A 461 18.85 3.50 0.04
N GLU A 462 18.09 3.23 -1.03
CA GLU A 462 17.49 4.25 -1.87
C GLU A 462 16.45 5.09 -1.10
N ASP A 463 15.72 4.47 -0.17
CA ASP A 463 14.74 5.16 0.66
C ASP A 463 15.42 6.10 1.67
N ALA A 464 16.57 5.69 2.22
CA ALA A 464 17.38 6.54 3.11
C ALA A 464 17.99 7.72 2.34
N GLU A 465 18.44 7.51 1.11
CA GLU A 465 18.91 8.58 0.22
C GLU A 465 17.80 9.59 -0.08
N GLU A 466 16.60 9.10 -0.41
CA GLU A 466 15.43 9.94 -0.69
C GLU A 466 15.05 10.82 0.52
N VAL A 467 14.99 10.23 1.72
CA VAL A 467 14.72 10.95 2.97
C VAL A 467 15.75 12.05 3.23
N VAL A 468 17.02 11.80 2.95
CA VAL A 468 18.09 12.80 3.11
C VAL A 468 18.01 13.89 2.03
N ALA A 469 17.66 13.51 0.79
CA ALA A 469 17.46 14.46 -0.30
C ALA A 469 16.31 15.43 0.01
N ASP A 470 15.17 14.92 0.46
CA ASP A 470 14.02 15.75 0.88
C ASP A 470 14.40 16.71 2.02
N ALA A 471 15.16 16.26 3.01
CA ALA A 471 15.62 17.15 4.09
C ALA A 471 16.54 18.25 3.57
N SER A 472 17.40 17.93 2.60
CA SER A 472 18.39 18.84 2.02
C SER A 472 17.78 19.94 1.15
N THR A 473 16.57 19.74 0.61
CA THR A 473 15.85 20.76 -0.17
C THR A 473 14.76 21.47 0.64
N SER A 474 14.49 21.01 1.86
CA SER A 474 13.50 21.61 2.75
C SER A 474 13.92 23.01 3.23
N ILE A 475 12.95 23.77 3.72
CA ILE A 475 13.19 25.12 4.26
C ILE A 475 13.63 25.13 5.74
N TYR A 476 13.63 23.98 6.41
CA TYR A 476 13.85 23.91 7.86
C TYR A 476 15.28 24.32 8.23
N GLY A 477 15.41 25.21 9.21
CA GLY A 477 16.69 25.77 9.64
C GLY A 477 17.29 26.82 8.69
N LEU A 478 16.55 27.29 7.68
CA LEU A 478 16.95 28.45 6.86
C LEU A 478 16.53 29.80 7.46
N GLY A 479 15.79 29.81 8.58
CA GLY A 479 15.21 31.03 9.15
C GLY A 479 14.09 31.62 8.28
N LEU A 480 13.35 30.77 7.57
CA LEU A 480 12.25 31.16 6.71
C LEU A 480 10.90 30.79 7.33
N SER A 481 9.96 31.72 7.33
CA SER A 481 8.54 31.49 7.66
C SER A 481 7.84 30.83 6.48
N CYS A 482 7.28 29.64 6.66
CA CYS A 482 6.58 28.93 5.58
C CYS A 482 5.30 29.68 5.13
N GLY A 483 4.39 29.98 6.07
CA GLY A 483 3.11 30.63 5.77
C GLY A 483 2.10 29.71 5.02
N PRO A 484 0.85 30.16 4.81
CA PRO A 484 -0.24 29.31 4.33
C PRO A 484 -0.01 28.62 2.98
N LEU A 485 0.59 29.31 1.99
CA LEU A 485 0.83 28.74 0.65
C LEU A 485 2.08 27.86 0.55
N CYS A 486 2.79 27.67 1.67
CA CYS A 486 3.89 26.73 1.80
C CYS A 486 3.53 25.56 2.73
N ALA A 487 2.71 25.79 3.76
CA ALA A 487 2.50 24.82 4.82
C ALA A 487 1.81 23.52 4.33
N ASN A 488 2.29 22.37 4.80
CA ASN A 488 1.64 21.08 4.59
C ASN A 488 0.66 20.81 5.72
N ILE A 489 -0.61 21.16 5.54
CA ILE A 489 -1.62 21.08 6.61
C ILE A 489 -2.73 20.10 6.24
N ALA A 490 -3.45 20.35 5.14
CA ALA A 490 -4.60 19.54 4.73
C ALA A 490 -4.61 19.29 3.21
N GLN A 491 -5.73 18.82 2.68
CA GLN A 491 -5.90 18.45 1.27
C GLN A 491 -6.14 19.66 0.37
N PHE A 492 -5.83 19.54 -0.92
CA PHE A 492 -6.44 20.41 -1.93
C PHE A 492 -7.96 20.14 -2.06
N PRO A 493 -8.77 21.17 -2.35
CA PRO A 493 -8.43 22.60 -2.40
C PRO A 493 -8.56 23.31 -1.04
N LEU A 494 -8.75 22.58 0.07
CA LEU A 494 -8.96 23.17 1.41
C LEU A 494 -7.78 24.04 1.85
N ASN A 495 -6.56 23.55 1.65
CA ASN A 495 -5.33 24.26 1.97
C ASN A 495 -4.34 24.13 0.80
N PRO A 496 -4.47 24.92 -0.27
CA PRO A 496 -3.54 24.85 -1.38
C PRO A 496 -2.16 25.32 -0.94
N SER A 497 -1.13 24.49 -1.12
CA SER A 497 0.25 24.90 -0.85
C SER A 497 1.25 24.24 -1.81
N THR A 498 2.41 24.87 -1.95
CA THR A 498 3.53 24.35 -2.75
C THR A 498 4.05 23.02 -2.19
N SER A 499 4.10 22.84 -0.86
CA SER A 499 4.50 21.56 -0.25
C SER A 499 3.51 20.44 -0.55
N ILE A 500 2.20 20.73 -0.55
CA ILE A 500 1.18 19.72 -0.89
C ILE A 500 1.26 19.39 -2.38
N LEU A 501 1.47 20.39 -3.26
CA LEU A 501 1.68 20.14 -4.69
C LEU A 501 2.95 19.28 -4.94
N ARG A 502 4.01 19.52 -4.15
CA ARG A 502 5.22 18.69 -4.17
C ARG A 502 4.93 17.24 -3.81
N ASP A 503 4.15 16.99 -2.75
CA ASP A 503 3.75 15.64 -2.37
C ASP A 503 2.96 14.92 -3.47
N HIS A 504 1.98 15.60 -4.08
CA HIS A 504 1.24 15.04 -5.23
C HIS A 504 2.17 14.66 -6.38
N THR A 505 3.08 15.57 -6.75
CA THR A 505 4.06 15.33 -7.82
C THR A 505 4.96 14.14 -7.52
N LYS A 506 5.41 14.06 -6.26
CA LYS A 506 6.31 13.02 -5.78
C LYS A 506 5.67 11.65 -5.87
N PHE A 507 4.46 11.51 -5.33
CA PHE A 507 3.80 10.21 -5.21
C PHE A 507 3.21 9.68 -6.53
N TYR A 508 3.01 10.52 -7.55
CA TYR A 508 2.74 10.02 -8.90
C TYR A 508 3.95 9.40 -9.59
N TYR A 509 5.15 9.56 -9.02
CA TYR A 509 6.36 8.83 -9.43
C TYR A 509 6.61 8.84 -10.94
N PHE A 510 6.47 10.01 -11.59
CA PHE A 510 6.70 10.14 -13.02
C PHE A 510 8.14 9.83 -13.41
N HIS A 511 8.31 9.23 -14.60
CA HIS A 511 9.63 9.04 -15.15
C HIS A 511 10.26 10.40 -15.54
N GLY A 512 11.28 10.82 -14.80
CA GLY A 512 11.86 12.16 -14.90
C GLY A 512 11.26 13.20 -13.94
N GLY A 513 10.37 12.79 -13.01
CA GLY A 513 9.72 13.67 -12.04
C GLY A 513 10.68 14.41 -11.09
N GLY A 514 11.93 13.97 -10.95
CA GLY A 514 12.93 14.67 -10.14
C GLY A 514 13.22 16.10 -10.59
N ALA A 515 13.03 16.44 -11.87
CA ALA A 515 13.12 17.83 -12.34
C ALA A 515 11.96 18.67 -11.79
N LEU A 516 10.73 18.15 -11.84
CA LEU A 516 9.55 18.80 -11.29
C LEU A 516 9.68 19.06 -9.79
N LEU A 517 10.21 18.08 -9.03
CA LEU A 517 10.42 18.25 -7.60
C LEU A 517 11.39 19.39 -7.28
N LYS A 518 12.48 19.54 -8.06
CA LYS A 518 13.40 20.67 -7.90
C LYS A 518 12.74 22.02 -8.20
N THR A 519 11.90 22.07 -9.23
CA THR A 519 11.11 23.26 -9.57
C THR A 519 10.17 23.62 -8.41
N LEU A 520 9.50 22.63 -7.81
CA LEU A 520 8.62 22.84 -6.66
C LEU A 520 9.37 23.18 -5.38
N ASP A 521 10.54 22.60 -5.12
CA ASP A 521 11.43 22.98 -4.01
C ASP A 521 11.78 24.48 -4.09
N LEU A 522 12.10 24.96 -5.30
CA LEU A 522 12.37 26.38 -5.55
C LEU A 522 11.12 27.25 -5.35
N ALA A 523 9.95 26.80 -5.81
CA ALA A 523 8.70 27.51 -5.59
C ALA A 523 8.39 27.63 -4.08
N THR A 524 8.53 26.53 -3.33
CA THR A 524 8.34 26.51 -1.87
C THR A 524 9.30 27.48 -1.17
N TRP A 525 10.56 27.51 -1.59
CA TRP A 525 11.55 28.45 -1.05
C TRP A 525 11.15 29.92 -1.28
N TRP A 526 10.72 30.27 -2.50
CA TRP A 526 10.28 31.64 -2.81
C TRP A 526 9.02 32.04 -2.05
N VAL A 527 8.05 31.13 -1.90
CA VAL A 527 6.86 31.38 -1.08
C VAL A 527 7.26 31.65 0.38
N ALA A 528 8.11 30.81 0.96
CA ALA A 528 8.56 30.99 2.34
C ALA A 528 9.37 32.29 2.52
N ARG A 529 10.22 32.64 1.56
CA ARG A 529 10.92 33.94 1.53
C ARG A 529 9.93 35.10 1.51
N GLY A 530 8.87 35.00 0.70
CA GLY A 530 7.82 36.01 0.61
C GLY A 530 7.15 36.27 1.96
N TYR A 531 6.78 35.22 2.69
CA TYR A 531 6.20 35.36 4.03
C TYR A 531 7.19 35.88 5.07
N THR A 532 8.44 35.44 5.01
CA THR A 532 9.51 35.91 5.93
C THR A 532 9.70 37.44 5.87
N PHE A 533 9.58 38.03 4.67
CA PHE A 533 9.60 39.47 4.51
C PHE A 533 8.26 40.14 4.82
N ALA A 534 7.12 39.46 4.58
CA ALA A 534 5.79 39.99 4.89
C ALA A 534 5.62 40.25 6.39
N ASP A 535 6.27 39.46 7.24
CA ASP A 535 6.26 39.59 8.70
C ASP A 535 6.97 40.87 9.20
N GLN A 536 7.71 41.58 8.32
CA GLN A 536 8.47 42.79 8.66
C GLN A 536 7.73 44.05 8.17
N PRO A 537 7.49 45.05 9.04
CA PRO A 537 6.60 46.17 8.71
C PRO A 537 7.21 47.23 7.79
N ASP A 538 8.51 47.17 7.48
CA ASP A 538 9.18 48.21 6.69
C ASP A 538 8.90 48.08 5.18
N SER A 539 8.89 49.22 4.49
CA SER A 539 8.51 49.27 3.07
C SER A 539 9.42 48.47 2.15
N ARG A 540 10.70 48.33 2.50
CA ARG A 540 11.68 47.56 1.72
C ARG A 540 11.39 46.07 1.83
N SER A 541 11.11 45.58 3.03
CA SER A 541 10.69 44.19 3.24
C SER A 541 9.37 43.88 2.54
N GLN A 542 8.39 44.78 2.60
CA GLN A 542 7.13 44.61 1.86
C GLN A 542 7.34 44.55 0.33
N GLU A 543 8.33 45.27 -0.22
CA GLU A 543 8.72 45.16 -1.63
C GLU A 543 9.38 43.81 -1.95
N GLU A 544 10.31 43.35 -1.11
CA GLU A 544 10.95 42.04 -1.26
C GLU A 544 9.97 40.88 -1.11
N SER A 545 8.94 41.03 -0.26
CA SER A 545 7.86 40.07 -0.13
C SER A 545 7.11 39.88 -1.45
N ARG A 546 6.64 40.99 -2.05
CA ARG A 546 5.95 40.96 -3.36
C ARG A 546 6.82 40.38 -4.47
N LYS A 547 8.10 40.76 -4.52
CA LYS A 547 9.05 40.18 -5.49
C LYS A 547 9.18 38.67 -5.31
N SER A 548 9.27 38.19 -4.07
CA SER A 548 9.38 36.75 -3.80
C SER A 548 8.14 35.98 -4.23
N PHE A 549 6.94 36.51 -3.97
CA PHE A 549 5.70 35.90 -4.47
C PHE A 549 5.61 35.91 -6.00
N ALA A 550 6.14 36.94 -6.65
CA ALA A 550 6.23 37.00 -8.10
C ALA A 550 7.18 35.92 -8.68
N GLU A 551 8.35 35.73 -8.07
CA GLU A 551 9.27 34.66 -8.47
C GLU A 551 8.65 33.27 -8.25
N ALA A 552 7.93 33.06 -7.14
CA ALA A 552 7.19 31.82 -6.92
C ALA A 552 6.16 31.55 -8.04
N ALA A 553 5.45 32.59 -8.50
CA ALA A 553 4.49 32.47 -9.59
C ALA A 553 5.17 32.11 -10.93
N GLU A 554 6.31 32.72 -11.26
CA GLU A 554 7.08 32.35 -12.45
C GLU A 554 7.57 30.90 -12.41
N VAL A 555 8.06 30.45 -11.25
CA VAL A 555 8.49 29.05 -11.07
C VAL A 555 7.31 28.07 -11.21
N LEU A 556 6.12 28.41 -10.70
CA LEU A 556 4.92 27.58 -10.90
C LEU A 556 4.48 27.55 -12.38
N ARG A 557 4.63 28.64 -13.13
CA ARG A 557 4.39 28.65 -14.58
C ARG A 557 5.40 27.76 -15.32
N MET A 558 6.65 27.69 -14.87
CA MET A 558 7.63 26.74 -15.38
C MET A 558 7.21 25.30 -15.08
N TYR A 559 6.81 25.01 -13.85
CA TYR A 559 6.32 23.70 -13.44
C TYR A 559 5.16 23.21 -14.33
N ILE A 560 4.18 24.08 -14.62
CA ILE A 560 3.07 23.75 -15.53
C ILE A 560 3.57 23.31 -16.91
N LYS A 561 4.53 24.05 -17.49
CA LYS A 561 5.12 23.71 -18.80
C LYS A 561 5.87 22.38 -18.75
N GLU A 562 6.58 22.09 -17.65
CA GLU A 562 7.30 20.84 -17.46
C GLU A 562 6.34 19.64 -17.34
N VAL A 563 5.23 19.78 -16.60
CA VAL A 563 4.18 18.75 -16.50
C VAL A 563 3.58 18.47 -17.88
N GLN A 564 3.18 19.51 -18.62
CA GLN A 564 2.65 19.39 -19.98
C GLN A 564 3.68 18.76 -20.95
N HIS A 565 4.96 19.04 -20.76
CA HIS A 565 6.02 18.40 -21.53
C HIS A 565 6.11 16.90 -21.25
N LEU A 566 6.03 16.47 -19.98
CA LEU A 566 6.03 15.04 -19.65
C LEU A 566 4.78 14.33 -20.21
N GLU A 567 3.62 14.96 -20.14
CA GLU A 567 2.38 14.46 -20.73
C GLU A 567 2.52 14.25 -22.25
N HIS A 568 2.97 15.27 -22.99
CA HIS A 568 3.20 15.17 -24.44
C HIS A 568 4.23 14.09 -24.82
N ARG A 569 5.13 13.73 -23.90
CA ARG A 569 6.13 12.66 -24.07
C ARG A 569 5.62 11.28 -23.64
N GLY A 570 4.37 11.17 -23.18
CA GLY A 570 3.76 9.94 -22.68
C GLY A 570 4.32 9.48 -21.32
N ARG A 571 5.00 10.37 -20.57
CA ARG A 571 5.65 10.06 -19.28
C ARG A 571 4.81 10.44 -18.06
N ALA A 572 3.69 11.12 -18.28
CA ALA A 572 2.66 11.41 -17.30
C ALA A 572 1.30 11.11 -17.93
N ALA A 573 0.40 10.46 -17.18
CA ALA A 573 -0.97 10.25 -17.62
C ALA A 573 -1.72 11.60 -17.69
N PRO A 574 -2.60 11.80 -18.68
CA PRO A 574 -3.36 13.04 -18.83
C PRO A 574 -4.12 13.46 -17.58
N GLU A 575 -4.71 12.51 -16.86
CA GLU A 575 -5.52 12.76 -15.65
C GLU A 575 -4.67 13.30 -14.49
N SER A 576 -3.50 12.68 -14.27
CA SER A 576 -2.54 13.14 -13.26
C SER A 576 -1.90 14.47 -13.65
N ALA A 577 -1.56 14.67 -14.93
CA ALA A 577 -1.03 15.93 -15.44
C ALA A 577 -2.04 17.08 -15.27
N ALA A 578 -3.28 16.88 -15.68
CA ALA A 578 -4.36 17.87 -15.54
C ALA A 578 -4.59 18.25 -14.08
N LEU A 579 -4.63 17.27 -13.17
CA LEU A 579 -4.78 17.53 -11.74
C LEU A 579 -3.66 18.40 -11.16
N LEU A 580 -2.41 18.13 -11.54
CA LEU A 580 -1.26 18.91 -11.07
C LEU A 580 -1.26 20.33 -11.64
N VAL A 581 -1.67 20.51 -12.89
CA VAL A 581 -1.84 21.83 -13.52
C VAL A 581 -2.97 22.62 -12.83
N ASP A 582 -4.10 21.98 -12.54
CA ASP A 582 -5.21 22.60 -11.80
C ASP A 582 -4.73 23.14 -10.44
N TYR A 583 -3.95 22.34 -9.69
CA TYR A 583 -3.40 22.73 -8.39
C TYR A 583 -2.39 23.87 -8.49
N ALA A 584 -1.51 23.85 -9.50
CA ALA A 584 -0.59 24.95 -9.75
C ALA A 584 -1.33 26.25 -10.10
N ASN A 585 -2.42 26.19 -10.88
CA ASN A 585 -3.24 27.34 -11.20
C ASN A 585 -3.95 27.94 -9.97
N ILE A 586 -4.47 27.10 -9.07
CA ILE A 586 -5.02 27.58 -7.78
C ILE A 586 -3.96 28.34 -6.99
N LEU A 587 -2.72 27.85 -6.96
CA LEU A 587 -1.62 28.54 -6.28
C LEU A 587 -1.26 29.87 -6.96
N LEU A 588 -1.28 29.94 -8.29
CA LEU A 588 -1.05 31.19 -9.03
C LEU A 588 -2.10 32.24 -8.69
N GLU A 589 -3.37 31.87 -8.61
CA GLU A 589 -4.45 32.77 -8.18
C GLU A 589 -4.20 33.29 -6.76
N LYS A 590 -3.79 32.41 -5.84
CA LYS A 590 -3.47 32.79 -4.45
C LYS A 590 -2.23 33.66 -4.30
N LEU A 591 -1.21 33.46 -5.13
CA LEU A 591 -0.03 34.34 -5.14
C LEU A 591 -0.36 35.73 -5.69
N ALA A 592 -1.29 35.81 -6.65
CA ALA A 592 -1.75 37.10 -7.17
C ALA A 592 -2.46 37.94 -6.08
N GLU A 593 -3.24 37.30 -5.20
CA GLU A 593 -3.86 37.95 -4.02
C GLU A 593 -2.81 38.55 -3.06
N LEU A 594 -1.58 38.01 -3.03
CA LEU A 594 -0.47 38.49 -2.19
C LEU A 594 0.43 39.52 -2.88
N GLY A 595 0.02 40.02 -4.05
CA GLY A 595 0.78 41.00 -4.82
C GLY A 595 1.84 40.41 -5.76
N GLY A 596 1.74 39.12 -6.07
CA GLY A 596 2.38 38.54 -7.26
C GLY A 596 1.63 38.95 -8.55
N PRO A 597 2.30 39.05 -9.71
CA PRO A 597 1.67 39.33 -11.00
C PRO A 597 1.00 38.11 -11.63
#